data_AF-A0A7J3FED8-F1
#
_entry.id   AF-A0A7J3FED8-F1
#
_cell.length_a   1.000
_cell.length_b   1.000
_cell.length_c   1.000
_cell.angle_alpha   90.00
_cell.angle_beta   90.00
_cell.angle_gamma   90.00
#
_symmetry.space_group_name_H-M   'P 1'
#
loop_
_entity.id
_entity.type
_entity.pdbx_description
1 polymer ?
#
loop_
_entity_poly.entity_id
_entity_poly.type
_entity_poly.pdbx_seq_one_letter_code
_entity_poly.pdbx_strand_id
1 'polypeptide(L)'
;MCWWFLEGFISWRQGHSRCLQGSQKMSCESLRAELEGEISKWTRKLERELASLRGEEKTVENIRAYLEDSKHFHSKGELVKSFECLIWGWALLQLGREVGLIYDQGEK
;
A
#
# COMPACT_ATOMS: atom_id res chain seq x y z
N MET A 1 10.68 12.65 0.55
CA MET A 1 11.00 12.33 1.96
C MET A 1 9.91 11.39 2.49
N CYS A 2 10.11 10.07 2.38
CA CYS A 2 9.27 9.03 3.03
C CYS A 2 10.17 7.92 3.64
N TRP A 3 11.33 8.31 4.18
CA TRP A 3 12.28 7.42 4.85
C TRP A 3 12.44 7.69 6.37
N TRP A 4 11.62 8.57 6.98
CA TRP A 4 11.89 9.07 8.34
C TRP A 4 10.95 8.60 9.47
N PHE A 5 10.03 7.64 9.26
CA PHE A 5 9.09 7.25 10.34
C PHE A 5 9.16 5.79 10.84
N LEU A 6 10.18 5.01 10.43
CA LEU A 6 10.18 3.55 10.69
C LEU A 6 11.46 2.97 11.33
N GLU A 7 12.28 3.78 11.99
CA GLU A 7 13.42 3.28 12.78
C GLU A 7 13.03 2.88 14.24
N GLY A 8 11.78 3.10 14.66
CA GLY A 8 11.36 2.91 16.06
C GLY A 8 10.73 1.57 16.44
N PHE A 9 10.36 0.69 15.50
CA PHE A 9 9.48 -0.45 15.78
C PHE A 9 10.07 -1.85 15.53
N ILE A 10 11.35 -1.94 15.13
CA ILE A 10 11.99 -3.21 14.72
C ILE A 10 12.70 -3.94 15.88
N SER A 11 12.74 -3.37 17.10
CA SER A 11 13.46 -4.00 18.23
C SER A 11 12.65 -5.04 19.05
N TRP A 12 11.41 -5.40 18.67
CA TRP A 12 10.54 -6.27 19.51
C TRP A 12 10.18 -7.64 18.91
N ARG A 13 10.91 -8.18 17.93
CA ARG A 13 10.60 -9.53 17.41
C ARG A 13 11.83 -10.39 17.10
N GLN A 14 12.65 -10.65 18.13
CA GLN A 14 13.50 -11.83 18.13
C GLN A 14 13.15 -12.70 19.33
N GLY A 15 12.53 -13.85 19.06
CA GLY A 15 12.18 -14.82 20.06
C GLY A 15 11.51 -16.05 19.47
N HIS A 16 12.32 -17.10 19.31
CA HIS A 16 11.98 -18.53 19.26
C HIS A 16 11.75 -19.21 17.89
N SER A 17 12.77 -19.99 17.51
CA SER A 17 12.68 -21.18 16.66
C SER A 17 11.82 -22.26 17.30
N ARG A 18 10.87 -22.85 16.57
CA ARG A 18 10.61 -24.30 16.62
C ARG A 18 9.79 -24.81 15.42
N CYS A 19 10.17 -26.02 15.02
CA CYS A 19 9.69 -26.88 13.95
C CYS A 19 8.17 -26.98 13.79
N LEU A 20 7.65 -26.83 12.56
CA LEU A 20 6.49 -27.55 12.04
C LEU A 20 6.68 -27.77 10.52
N GLN A 21 6.96 -29.02 10.14
CA GLN A 21 6.87 -29.50 8.75
C GLN A 21 5.55 -30.26 8.60
N GLY A 22 4.80 -29.98 7.53
CA GLY A 22 3.82 -30.92 6.98
C GLY A 22 2.43 -30.37 6.66
N SER A 23 1.80 -29.60 7.55
CA SER A 23 0.36 -29.24 7.41
C SER A 23 0.05 -27.74 7.24
N GLN A 24 1.05 -26.87 7.36
CA GLN A 24 0.87 -25.40 7.36
C GLN A 24 1.11 -24.72 6.01
N LYS A 25 1.54 -25.48 4.99
CA LYS A 25 2.01 -24.92 3.72
C LYS A 25 0.87 -24.42 2.83
N MET A 26 -0.28 -25.11 2.87
CA MET A 26 -1.46 -24.81 2.03
C MET A 26 -2.14 -23.47 2.40
N SER A 27 -2.17 -23.10 3.68
CA SER A 27 -2.82 -21.86 4.16
C SER A 27 -1.96 -20.61 3.96
N CYS A 28 -0.64 -20.73 4.03
CA CYS A 28 0.27 -19.60 3.78
C CYS A 28 0.36 -19.25 2.30
N GLU A 29 0.34 -20.24 1.41
CA GLU A 29 0.31 -20.01 -0.04
C GLU A 29 -1.03 -19.40 -0.49
N SER A 30 -2.16 -19.85 0.06
CA SER A 30 -3.46 -19.25 -0.23
C SER A 30 -3.56 -17.81 0.26
N LEU A 31 -3.11 -17.52 1.48
CA LEU A 31 -3.11 -16.16 2.04
C LEU A 31 -2.19 -15.22 1.24
N ARG A 32 -1.03 -15.73 0.81
CA ARG A 32 -0.11 -14.98 -0.04
C ARG A 32 -0.78 -14.61 -1.36
N ALA A 33 -1.41 -15.58 -2.03
CA ALA A 33 -2.09 -15.36 -3.30
C ALA A 33 -3.28 -14.39 -3.16
N GLU A 34 -4.03 -14.48 -2.06
CA GLU A 34 -5.11 -13.55 -1.74
C GLU A 34 -4.60 -12.11 -1.58
N LEU A 35 -3.51 -11.93 -0.81
CA LEU A 35 -2.92 -10.62 -0.59
C LEU A 35 -2.31 -10.03 -1.87
N GLU A 36 -1.63 -10.84 -2.69
CA GLU A 36 -1.15 -10.43 -4.01
C GLU A 36 -2.32 -10.02 -4.93
N GLY A 37 -3.42 -10.75 -4.87
CA GLY A 37 -4.66 -10.44 -5.59
C GLY A 37 -5.25 -9.08 -5.19
N GLU A 38 -5.36 -8.82 -3.88
CA GLU A 38 -5.87 -7.54 -3.37
C GLU A 38 -4.91 -6.38 -3.69
N ILE A 39 -3.59 -6.55 -3.51
CA ILE A 39 -2.59 -5.53 -3.90
C ILE A 39 -2.76 -5.17 -5.38
N SER A 40 -2.83 -6.17 -6.26
CA SER A 40 -2.99 -5.96 -7.71
C SER A 40 -4.32 -5.26 -8.07
N LYS A 41 -5.42 -5.68 -7.45
CA LYS A 41 -6.75 -5.08 -7.63
C LYS A 41 -6.77 -3.62 -7.21
N TRP A 42 -6.27 -3.30 -6.02
CA TRP A 42 -6.31 -1.95 -5.47
C TRP A 42 -5.28 -1.01 -6.09
N THR A 43 -4.13 -1.54 -6.52
CA THR A 43 -3.13 -0.81 -7.32
C THR A 43 -3.76 -0.31 -8.62
N ARG A 44 -4.38 -1.21 -9.40
CA ARG A 44 -5.02 -0.86 -10.68
C ARG A 44 -6.16 0.14 -10.51
N LYS A 45 -6.90 0.07 -9.41
CA LYS A 45 -7.94 1.06 -9.11
C LYS A 45 -7.31 2.42 -8.82
N LEU A 46 -6.31 2.50 -7.95
CA LEU A 46 -5.65 3.75 -7.59
C LEU A 46 -4.98 4.42 -8.80
N GLU A 47 -4.37 3.64 -9.69
CA GLU A 47 -3.82 4.14 -10.96
C GLU A 47 -4.86 4.80 -11.85
N ARG A 48 -6.09 4.26 -11.91
CA ARG A 48 -7.19 4.86 -12.67
C ARG A 48 -7.64 6.17 -12.05
N GLU A 49 -7.82 6.20 -10.74
CA GLU A 49 -8.20 7.42 -10.02
C GLU A 49 -7.15 8.52 -10.24
N LEU A 50 -5.86 8.17 -10.15
CA LEU A 50 -4.75 9.10 -10.36
C LEU A 50 -4.66 9.69 -11.78
N ALA A 51 -5.19 8.99 -12.80
CA ALA A 51 -5.18 9.49 -14.17
C ALA A 51 -6.09 10.73 -14.34
N SER A 52 -7.23 10.74 -13.66
CA SER A 52 -8.19 11.85 -13.65
C SER A 52 -8.03 12.81 -12.47
N LEU A 53 -7.16 12.48 -11.49
CA LEU A 53 -7.01 13.28 -10.29
C LEU A 53 -6.42 14.66 -10.57
N ARG A 54 -7.02 15.68 -9.97
CA ARG A 54 -6.49 17.04 -9.88
C ARG A 54 -6.61 17.52 -8.44
N GLY A 55 -5.88 18.56 -8.10
CA GLY A 55 -5.90 19.13 -6.76
C GLY A 55 -4.56 19.72 -6.36
N GLU A 56 -4.36 19.84 -5.06
CA GLU A 56 -3.11 20.28 -4.46
C GLU A 56 -1.97 19.34 -4.88
N GLU A 57 -0.95 19.91 -5.52
CA GLU A 57 0.19 19.19 -6.09
C GLU A 57 0.85 18.26 -5.06
N LYS A 58 1.13 18.76 -3.85
CA LYS A 58 1.76 17.99 -2.79
C LYS A 58 0.94 16.77 -2.35
N THR A 59 -0.38 16.91 -2.27
CA THR A 59 -1.27 15.79 -1.93
C THR A 59 -1.25 14.73 -3.04
N VAL A 60 -1.35 15.15 -4.30
CA VAL A 60 -1.28 14.23 -5.46
C VAL A 60 0.09 13.53 -5.54
N GLU A 61 1.18 14.26 -5.31
CA GLU A 61 2.54 13.71 -5.27
C GLU A 61 2.71 12.69 -4.15
N ASN A 62 2.18 12.95 -2.95
CA ASN A 62 2.22 11.99 -1.85
C ASN A 62 1.46 10.70 -2.19
N ILE A 63 0.27 10.79 -2.79
CA ILE A 63 -0.50 9.62 -3.23
C ILE A 63 0.32 8.79 -4.24
N ARG A 64 0.95 9.46 -5.21
CA ARG A 64 1.84 8.80 -6.20
C ARG A 64 3.05 8.15 -5.54
N ALA A 65 3.68 8.82 -4.57
CA ALA A 65 4.82 8.27 -3.84
C ALA A 65 4.46 6.97 -3.13
N TYR A 66 3.33 6.93 -2.40
CA TYR A 66 2.86 5.71 -1.74
C TYR A 66 2.50 4.59 -2.71
N LEU A 67 1.94 4.91 -3.88
CA LEU A 67 1.69 3.93 -4.93
C LEU A 67 3.00 3.32 -5.47
N GLU A 68 4.02 4.15 -5.72
CA GLU A 68 5.31 3.67 -6.20
C GLU A 68 6.07 2.87 -5.12
N ASP A 69 6.00 3.28 -3.85
CA ASP A 69 6.52 2.50 -2.72
C ASP A 69 5.81 1.14 -2.62
N SER A 70 4.49 1.10 -2.81
CA SER A 70 3.72 -0.15 -2.84
C SER A 70 4.21 -1.10 -3.94
N LYS A 71 4.41 -0.59 -5.16
CA LYS A 71 4.96 -1.37 -6.29
C LYS A 71 6.37 -1.85 -6.01
N HIS A 72 7.20 -0.99 -5.41
CA HIS A 72 8.56 -1.33 -5.03
C HIS A 72 8.59 -2.52 -4.04
N PHE A 73 7.82 -2.44 -2.96
CA PHE A 73 7.73 -3.54 -1.98
C PHE A 73 7.09 -4.80 -2.56
N HIS A 74 6.10 -4.65 -3.45
CA HIS A 74 5.48 -5.77 -4.14
C HIS A 74 6.50 -6.54 -4.99
N SER A 75 7.32 -5.82 -5.77
CA SER A 75 8.36 -6.41 -6.61
C SER A 75 9.43 -7.19 -5.83
N LYS A 76 9.63 -6.84 -4.55
CA LYS A 76 10.53 -7.52 -3.61
C LYS A 76 9.88 -8.68 -2.85
N GLY A 77 8.59 -8.92 -3.06
CA GLY A 77 7.81 -9.92 -2.32
C GLY A 77 7.49 -9.52 -0.88
N GLU A 78 7.68 -8.25 -0.49
CA GLU A 78 7.36 -7.71 0.83
C GLU A 78 5.87 -7.31 0.90
N LEU A 79 4.97 -8.29 0.81
CA LEU A 79 3.54 -8.05 0.58
C LEU A 79 2.85 -7.21 1.66
N VAL A 80 3.21 -7.36 2.93
CA VAL A 80 2.61 -6.57 4.02
C VAL A 80 2.97 -5.08 3.88
N LYS A 81 4.24 -4.78 3.60
CA LYS A 81 4.70 -3.39 3.37
C LYS A 81 4.05 -2.81 2.11
N SER A 82 3.98 -3.62 1.05
CA SER A 82 3.30 -3.23 -0.18
C SER A 82 1.84 -2.86 0.05
N PHE A 83 1.11 -3.70 0.78
CA PHE A 83 -0.29 -3.44 1.11
C PHE A 83 -0.44 -2.22 2.02
N GLU A 84 0.43 -2.04 3.02
CA GLU A 84 0.44 -0.86 3.89
C GLU A 84 0.60 0.44 3.09
N CYS A 85 1.61 0.53 2.21
CA CYS A 85 1.80 1.70 1.35
C CYS A 85 0.57 1.96 0.46
N LEU A 86 -0.05 0.91 -0.06
CA LEU A 86 -1.24 1.04 -0.89
C LEU A 86 -2.43 1.62 -0.10
N ILE A 87 -2.64 1.16 1.13
CA ILE A 87 -3.67 1.70 2.03
C ILE A 87 -3.41 3.16 2.35
N TRP A 88 -2.15 3.57 2.59
CA TRP A 88 -1.80 4.97 2.78
C TRP A 88 -2.11 5.84 1.55
N GLY A 89 -1.79 5.37 0.35
CA GLY A 89 -2.16 6.05 -0.89
C GLY A 89 -3.68 6.24 -1.04
N TRP A 90 -4.46 5.20 -0.72
CA TRP A 90 -5.92 5.28 -0.71
C TRP A 90 -6.49 6.21 0.37
N ALA A 91 -5.94 6.18 1.58
CA ALA A 91 -6.38 7.05 2.67
C ALA A 91 -6.19 8.53 2.31
N LEU A 92 -5.04 8.88 1.71
CA LEU A 92 -4.78 10.23 1.23
C LEU A 92 -5.74 10.64 0.09
N LEU A 93 -6.06 9.73 -0.82
CA LEU A 93 -7.06 9.98 -1.87
C LEU A 93 -8.45 10.26 -1.27
N GLN A 94 -8.89 9.46 -0.31
CA GLN A 94 -10.23 9.62 0.25
C GLN A 94 -10.33 10.87 1.13
N LEU A 95 -9.38 11.06 2.05
CA LEU A 95 -9.37 12.24 2.92
C LEU A 95 -9.17 13.51 2.11
N GLY A 96 -8.29 13.50 1.12
CA GLY A 96 -8.08 14.64 0.25
C GLY A 96 -9.35 15.05 -0.50
N ARG A 97 -10.20 14.09 -0.89
CA ARG A 97 -11.53 14.37 -1.49
C ARG A 97 -12.47 15.00 -0.46
N GLU A 98 -12.55 14.40 0.73
CA GLU A 98 -13.42 14.88 1.80
C GLU A 98 -13.11 16.32 2.24
N VAL A 99 -11.82 16.69 2.28
CA VAL A 99 -11.39 18.05 2.67
C VAL A 99 -11.28 19.03 1.49
N GLY A 100 -11.58 18.59 0.26
CA GLY A 100 -11.53 19.42 -0.94
C GLY A 100 -10.13 19.76 -1.45
N LEU A 101 -9.10 19.01 -1.06
CA LEU A 101 -7.74 19.16 -1.59
C LEU A 101 -7.57 18.53 -2.96
N ILE A 102 -8.41 17.55 -3.31
CA ILE A 102 -8.40 16.85 -4.60
C ILE A 102 -9.82 16.66 -5.11
N TYR A 103 -9.95 16.64 -6.43
CA TYR A 103 -11.22 16.56 -7.15
C TYR A 103 -11.03 15.84 -8.48
N ASP A 104 -12.12 15.26 -8.99
CA ASP A 104 -12.11 14.54 -10.25
C ASP A 104 -12.32 15.49 -11.44
N GLN A 105 -11.72 15.16 -12.59
CA GLN A 105 -11.99 15.86 -13.85
C GLN A 105 -13.45 15.61 -14.28
N GLY A 106 -14.39 16.41 -13.76
CA GLY A 106 -15.81 16.30 -14.09
C GLY A 106 -16.76 17.12 -13.22
N GLU A 107 -16.32 17.56 -12.03
CA GLU A 107 -17.12 18.42 -11.16
C GLU A 107 -16.69 19.89 -11.32
N LYS A 108 -17.40 20.61 -12.20
CA LYS A 108 -17.56 22.06 -12.13
C LYS A 108 -19.03 22.39 -12.03
#